data_AF-G5K443-F1
#
_entry.id   AF-G5K443-F1
#
_cell.length_a   1.000
_cell.length_b   1.000
_cell.length_c   1.000
_cell.angle_alpha   90.00
_cell.angle_beta   90.00
_cell.angle_gamma   90.00
#
_symmetry.space_group_name_H-M   'P 1'
#
loop_
_entity.id
_entity.type
_entity.pdbx_description
1 polymer ?
#
loop_
_entity_poly.entity_id
_entity_poly.type
_entity_poly.pdbx_seq_one_letter_code
_entity_poly.pdbx_strand_id
1 'polypeptide(L)'
;MKQMETKGYGYFRKTKAYGLVCGIALAGALTLGSTAFANESIPLNPATNLTTLQAPPTADQTQLAHQAGHQSGELVSEVSNTEWDNAVTTAQEAGVTVKQSEKVTHDSLSSAQADLEKQTQAVTEATTKQEANKAAINQAMAENKAIAQANRDEKERVDALNAKGEAETKTKNEAAQAQVDAQNKQAQEAADTMNAN
;
A
#
# COMPACT_ATOMS: atom_id res chain seq x y z
N MET A 1 -33.35 33.54 -6.26
CA MET A 1 -33.98 32.26 -5.87
C MET A 1 -32.97 31.48 -5.05
N LYS A 2 -33.45 30.96 -3.92
CA LYS A 2 -32.71 30.35 -2.81
C LYS A 2 -32.44 28.89 -3.17
N GLN A 3 -31.22 28.40 -2.98
CA GLN A 3 -30.96 26.97 -2.77
C GLN A 3 -30.04 26.88 -1.56
N MET A 4 -30.62 26.48 -0.44
CA MET A 4 -29.92 26.24 0.82
C MET A 4 -29.25 24.86 0.75
N GLU A 5 -27.96 24.83 1.06
CA GLU A 5 -27.21 23.63 1.39
C GLU A 5 -27.91 22.87 2.52
N THR A 6 -28.15 21.58 2.34
CA THR A 6 -28.52 20.66 3.42
C THR A 6 -27.43 19.59 3.52
N LYS A 7 -26.48 19.82 4.43
CA LYS A 7 -25.47 18.84 4.86
C LYS A 7 -25.84 18.32 6.25
N GLY A 8 -26.01 17.00 6.33
CA GLY A 8 -25.82 16.14 7.51
C GLY A 8 -26.93 16.17 8.56
N TYR A 9 -27.25 15.10 9.30
CA TYR A 9 -26.45 13.91 9.61
C TYR A 9 -27.40 12.74 9.91
N GLY A 10 -27.42 11.72 9.04
CA GLY A 10 -28.14 10.48 9.30
C GLY A 10 -27.29 9.56 10.17
N TYR A 11 -27.62 9.49 11.45
CA TYR A 11 -27.02 8.58 12.42
C TYR A 11 -27.49 7.14 12.17
N PHE A 12 -26.59 6.28 11.68
CA PHE A 12 -26.74 4.83 11.75
C PHE A 12 -25.61 4.25 12.58
N ARG A 13 -25.84 4.06 13.88
CA ARG A 13 -25.05 3.08 14.65
C ARG A 13 -25.82 1.77 14.69
N LYS A 14 -25.51 0.88 13.75
CA LYS A 14 -25.63 -0.56 13.96
C LYS A 14 -24.38 -1.00 14.71
N THR A 15 -24.40 -0.95 16.04
CA THR A 15 -23.39 -1.64 16.86
C THR A 15 -24.06 -2.84 17.53
N LYS A 16 -23.72 -4.04 17.04
CA LYS A 16 -23.90 -5.29 17.80
C LYS A 16 -22.81 -5.33 18.87
N ALA A 17 -23.13 -4.85 20.08
CA ALA A 17 -22.55 -5.29 21.35
C ALA A 17 -23.04 -4.37 22.48
N TYR A 18 -23.70 -4.98 23.46
CA TYR A 18 -23.78 -4.59 24.88
C TYR A 18 -23.77 -3.09 25.23
N GLY A 19 -24.94 -2.56 25.61
CA GLY A 19 -25.02 -1.25 26.24
C GLY A 19 -26.43 -0.85 26.63
N LEU A 20 -26.78 -1.13 27.88
CA LEU A 20 -27.62 -0.31 28.75
C LEU A 20 -29.09 -0.05 28.35
N VAL A 21 -29.96 -0.67 29.15
CA VAL A 21 -31.32 -0.24 29.52
C VAL A 21 -31.55 1.27 29.32
N CYS A 22 -32.40 1.63 28.35
CA CYS A 22 -33.08 2.92 28.33
C CYS A 22 -34.49 2.71 28.90
N GLY A 23 -34.64 3.05 30.18
CA GLY A 23 -35.92 3.05 30.86
C GLY A 23 -36.83 4.10 30.23
N ILE A 24 -37.91 3.64 29.59
CA ILE A 24 -39.13 4.43 29.55
C ILE A 24 -39.83 4.14 30.88
N ALA A 25 -39.59 5.02 31.85
CA ALA A 25 -40.52 5.16 32.96
C ALA A 25 -41.80 5.81 32.41
N LEU A 26 -42.74 4.99 31.94
CA LEU A 26 -44.13 5.41 31.82
C LEU A 26 -44.85 4.90 33.07
N ALA A 27 -44.80 5.72 34.12
CA ALA A 27 -45.74 5.61 35.22
C ALA A 27 -47.13 5.97 34.67
N GLY A 28 -47.89 4.95 34.31
CA GLY A 28 -49.29 5.06 33.94
C GLY A 28 -49.94 3.73 34.30
N ALA A 29 -50.54 3.67 35.49
CA ALA A 29 -51.26 2.51 35.95
C ALA A 29 -52.38 2.19 34.96
N LEU A 30 -52.31 1.01 34.34
CA LEU A 30 -53.49 0.35 33.80
C LEU A 30 -53.42 -1.13 34.16
N THR A 31 -53.83 -1.39 35.39
CA THR A 31 -54.32 -2.71 35.81
C THR A 31 -55.62 -3.00 35.09
N LEU A 32 -55.66 -4.04 34.27
CA LEU A 32 -56.85 -4.81 33.86
C LEU A 32 -56.23 -5.98 33.07
N GLY A 33 -56.18 -7.23 33.54
CA GLY A 33 -57.26 -8.02 34.08
C GLY A 33 -57.20 -9.34 33.32
N SER A 34 -57.08 -10.42 34.06
CA SER A 34 -57.03 -11.83 33.69
C SER A 34 -57.99 -12.26 32.57
N THR A 35 -57.57 -13.30 31.85
CA THR A 35 -58.41 -14.16 31.01
C THR A 35 -59.73 -14.52 31.71
N ALA A 36 -60.85 -14.05 31.18
CA ALA A 36 -62.17 -14.60 31.43
C ALA A 36 -63.10 -14.23 30.27
N PHE A 37 -63.80 -15.22 29.71
CA PHE A 37 -64.93 -14.99 28.82
C PHE A 37 -66.07 -14.43 29.65
N ALA A 38 -66.28 -13.11 29.62
CA ALA A 38 -67.39 -12.45 30.28
C ALA A 38 -68.00 -11.39 29.35
N ASN A 39 -69.30 -11.55 29.10
CA ASN A 39 -70.16 -10.60 28.40
C ASN A 39 -70.34 -9.34 29.26
N GLU A 40 -69.34 -8.47 29.26
CA GLU A 40 -69.32 -7.25 30.06
C GLU A 40 -69.39 -6.02 29.14
N SER A 41 -70.46 -5.24 29.33
CA SER A 41 -70.78 -4.03 28.57
C SER A 41 -69.74 -2.93 28.84
N ILE A 42 -68.73 -2.84 28.00
CA ILE A 42 -67.73 -1.76 28.02
C ILE A 42 -68.45 -0.42 27.77
N PRO A 43 -68.25 0.63 28.60
CA PRO A 43 -68.86 1.93 28.36
C PRO A 43 -68.36 2.50 27.03
N LEU A 44 -69.26 2.54 26.05
CA LEU A 44 -69.00 3.06 24.71
C LEU A 44 -68.72 4.57 24.80
N ASN A 45 -67.70 5.06 24.08
CA ASN A 45 -67.54 6.49 23.84
C ASN A 45 -68.90 7.08 23.41
N PRO A 46 -69.41 8.18 24.02
CA PRO A 46 -70.68 8.79 23.67
C PRO A 46 -70.62 9.55 22.33
N ALA A 47 -70.08 8.90 21.31
CA ALA A 47 -70.04 9.43 19.95
C ALA A 47 -71.47 9.44 19.40
N THR A 48 -71.93 10.61 18.95
CA THR A 48 -73.25 10.79 18.34
C THR A 48 -73.31 10.30 16.88
N ASN A 49 -72.19 9.81 16.35
CA ASN A 49 -72.00 9.22 15.02
C ASN A 49 -70.83 8.21 15.05
N LEU A 50 -70.86 7.17 14.20
CA LEU A 50 -69.88 6.06 14.14
C LEU A 50 -69.70 5.31 15.48
N THR A 51 -70.76 4.65 15.94
CA THR A 51 -70.82 3.92 17.23
C THR A 51 -70.22 2.51 17.19
N THR A 52 -69.79 2.02 16.03
CA THR A 52 -69.21 0.68 15.87
C THR A 52 -67.77 0.65 16.37
N LEU A 53 -67.44 -0.32 17.24
CA LEU A 53 -66.05 -0.59 17.64
C LEU A 53 -65.21 -1.02 16.43
N GLN A 54 -63.91 -0.72 16.48
CA GLN A 54 -62.96 -1.24 15.52
C GLN A 54 -62.97 -2.77 15.56
N ALA A 55 -63.13 -3.40 14.39
CA ALA A 55 -63.05 -4.85 14.26
C ALA A 55 -61.65 -5.35 14.65
N PRO A 56 -61.52 -6.55 15.25
CA PRO A 56 -60.22 -7.15 15.51
C PRO A 56 -59.45 -7.32 14.19
N PRO A 57 -58.11 -7.20 14.20
CA PRO A 57 -57.29 -7.40 13.01
C PRO A 57 -57.49 -8.81 12.42
N THR A 58 -57.45 -8.92 11.10
CA THR A 58 -57.53 -10.22 10.41
C THR A 58 -56.25 -11.02 10.64
N ALA A 59 -56.31 -12.34 10.45
CA ALA A 59 -55.13 -13.21 10.57
C ALA A 59 -53.97 -12.76 9.67
N ASP A 60 -54.27 -12.30 8.45
CA ASP A 60 -53.27 -11.76 7.50
C ASP A 60 -52.63 -10.46 8.02
N GLN A 61 -53.42 -9.57 8.63
CA GLN A 61 -52.91 -8.33 9.22
C GLN A 61 -51.99 -8.60 10.41
N THR A 62 -52.35 -9.58 11.26
CA THR A 62 -51.50 -10.03 12.37
C THR A 62 -50.22 -10.68 11.85
N GLN A 63 -50.30 -11.54 10.84
CA GLN A 63 -49.13 -12.17 10.23
C GLN A 63 -48.19 -11.13 9.59
N LEU A 64 -48.73 -10.15 8.88
CA LEU A 64 -47.93 -9.07 8.28
C LEU A 64 -47.26 -8.19 9.36
N ALA A 65 -47.96 -7.92 10.46
CA ALA A 65 -47.38 -7.22 11.60
C ALA A 65 -46.24 -8.03 12.26
N HIS A 66 -46.36 -9.36 12.33
CA HIS A 66 -45.27 -10.23 12.81
C HIS A 66 -44.09 -10.32 11.85
N GLN A 67 -44.32 -10.11 10.55
CA GLN A 67 -43.27 -10.02 9.54
C GLN A 67 -42.61 -8.63 9.48
N ALA A 68 -43.13 -7.64 10.21
CA ALA A 68 -42.54 -6.31 10.24
C ALA A 68 -41.10 -6.35 10.77
N GLY A 69 -40.16 -5.80 9.99
CA GLY A 69 -38.73 -5.82 10.31
C GLY A 69 -38.00 -7.09 9.87
N HIS A 70 -38.70 -8.10 9.34
CA HIS A 70 -38.08 -9.22 8.64
C HIS A 70 -37.86 -8.86 7.16
N GLN A 71 -36.68 -9.18 6.65
CA GLN A 71 -36.29 -8.95 5.26
C GLN A 71 -36.21 -10.31 4.56
N SER A 72 -36.71 -10.40 3.33
CA SER A 72 -36.57 -11.60 2.49
C SER A 72 -35.76 -11.26 1.25
N GLY A 73 -34.66 -11.97 1.03
CA GLY A 73 -33.71 -11.73 -0.05
C GLY A 73 -32.56 -10.77 0.32
N GLU A 74 -31.50 -10.80 -0.50
CA GLU A 74 -30.32 -9.93 -0.39
C GLU A 74 -30.16 -9.15 -1.70
N LEU A 75 -30.00 -7.83 -1.61
CA LEU A 75 -29.66 -6.98 -2.74
C LEU A 75 -28.15 -6.72 -2.71
N VAL A 76 -27.41 -7.35 -3.62
CA VAL A 76 -25.98 -7.12 -3.80
C VAL A 76 -25.77 -6.13 -4.94
N SER A 77 -25.02 -5.06 -4.70
CA SER A 77 -24.59 -4.11 -5.73
C SER A 77 -23.08 -4.19 -5.88
N GLU A 78 -22.61 -4.13 -7.13
CA GLU A 78 -21.17 -3.99 -7.39
C GLU A 78 -20.69 -2.59 -6.98
N VAL A 79 -19.45 -2.53 -6.49
CA VAL A 79 -18.74 -1.31 -6.17
C VAL A 79 -17.48 -1.28 -7.01
N SER A 80 -17.38 -0.29 -7.91
CA SER A 80 -16.24 -0.09 -8.80
C SER A 80 -15.86 1.39 -8.81
N ASN A 81 -14.58 1.69 -9.01
CA ASN A 81 -14.10 3.05 -9.25
C ASN A 81 -13.01 3.05 -10.34
N THR A 82 -12.92 4.16 -11.07
CA THR A 82 -11.95 4.32 -12.16
C THR A 82 -10.52 4.38 -11.63
N GLU A 83 -10.32 4.85 -10.38
CA GLU A 83 -8.98 4.89 -9.77
C GLU A 83 -8.36 3.49 -9.62
N TRP A 84 -9.16 2.47 -9.27
CA TRP A 84 -8.68 1.09 -9.20
C TRP A 84 -8.18 0.59 -10.56
N ASP A 85 -8.99 0.77 -11.62
CA ASP A 85 -8.65 0.30 -12.96
C ASP A 85 -7.38 0.99 -13.48
N ASN A 86 -7.25 2.30 -13.23
CA ASN A 86 -6.06 3.07 -13.57
C ASN A 86 -4.83 2.60 -12.79
N ALA A 87 -4.97 2.35 -11.48
CA ALA A 87 -3.88 1.86 -10.65
C ALA A 87 -3.39 0.48 -11.11
N VAL A 88 -4.31 -0.44 -11.43
CA VAL A 88 -3.98 -1.76 -11.97
C VAL A 88 -3.25 -1.65 -13.32
N THR A 89 -3.75 -0.81 -14.22
CA THR A 89 -3.12 -0.59 -15.53
C THR A 89 -1.72 -0.03 -15.39
N THR A 90 -1.56 1.02 -14.57
CA THR A 90 -0.25 1.64 -14.30
C THR A 90 0.73 0.65 -13.67
N ALA A 91 0.25 -0.21 -12.75
CA ALA A 91 1.05 -1.25 -12.14
C ALA A 91 1.56 -2.26 -13.18
N GLN A 92 0.69 -2.71 -14.08
CA GLN A 92 1.06 -3.64 -15.15
C GLN A 92 2.08 -3.02 -16.12
N GLU A 93 1.91 -1.75 -16.48
CA GLU A 93 2.87 -1.00 -17.31
C GLU A 93 4.24 -0.84 -16.64
N ALA A 94 4.26 -0.66 -15.31
CA ALA A 94 5.47 -0.65 -14.49
C ALA A 94 6.12 -2.06 -14.32
N GLY A 95 5.49 -3.11 -14.87
CA GLY A 95 5.95 -4.49 -14.78
C GLY A 95 5.57 -5.20 -13.47
N VAL A 96 4.64 -4.65 -12.68
CA VAL A 96 4.05 -5.32 -11.53
C VAL A 96 3.06 -6.37 -12.01
N THR A 97 3.21 -7.61 -11.55
CA THR A 97 2.23 -8.66 -11.83
C THR A 97 1.01 -8.48 -10.94
N VAL A 98 -0.12 -8.14 -11.54
CA VAL A 98 -1.42 -8.04 -10.83
C VAL A 98 -2.20 -9.33 -11.02
N LYS A 99 -2.70 -9.90 -9.91
CA LYS A 99 -3.61 -11.06 -9.91
C LYS A 99 -4.91 -10.68 -9.24
N GLN A 100 -6.02 -10.85 -9.94
CA GLN A 100 -7.35 -10.57 -9.42
C GLN A 100 -7.94 -11.82 -8.77
N SER A 101 -8.35 -11.69 -7.52
CA SER A 101 -9.06 -12.74 -6.78
C SER A 101 -10.57 -12.65 -7.03
N GLU A 102 -11.32 -13.62 -6.48
CA GLU A 102 -12.78 -13.58 -6.50
C GLU A 102 -13.33 -12.33 -5.79
N LYS A 103 -14.51 -11.88 -6.21
CA LYS A 103 -15.21 -10.73 -5.62
C LYS A 103 -15.60 -11.04 -4.18
N VAL A 104 -15.42 -10.07 -3.28
CA VAL A 104 -15.80 -10.15 -1.87
C VAL A 104 -17.03 -9.28 -1.61
N THR A 105 -18.05 -9.85 -0.98
CA THR A 105 -19.24 -9.10 -0.54
C THR A 105 -18.99 -8.47 0.82
N HIS A 106 -19.49 -7.25 1.02
CA HIS A 106 -19.41 -6.53 2.29
C HIS A 106 -20.80 -6.15 2.78
N ASP A 107 -20.99 -6.10 4.10
CA ASP A 107 -22.27 -5.77 4.76
C ASP A 107 -22.77 -4.33 4.49
N SER A 108 -21.90 -3.47 3.96
CA SER A 108 -22.24 -2.07 3.66
C SER A 108 -21.44 -1.51 2.48
N LEU A 109 -22.03 -0.50 1.83
CA LEU A 109 -21.35 0.27 0.78
C LEU A 109 -20.06 0.92 1.30
N SER A 110 -20.08 1.46 2.52
CA SER A 110 -18.92 2.13 3.11
C SER A 110 -17.75 1.17 3.34
N SER A 111 -18.01 -0.07 3.79
CA SER A 111 -16.97 -1.08 3.95
C SER A 111 -16.40 -1.54 2.61
N ALA A 112 -17.25 -1.72 1.58
CA ALA A 112 -16.78 -2.07 0.23
C ALA A 112 -15.91 -0.97 -0.39
N GLN A 113 -16.31 0.30 -0.25
CA GLN A 113 -15.54 1.44 -0.74
C GLN A 113 -14.19 1.58 -0.03
N ALA A 114 -14.16 1.43 1.30
CA ALA A 114 -12.92 1.49 2.06
C ALA A 114 -11.96 0.35 1.73
N ASP A 115 -12.48 -0.85 1.45
CA ASP A 115 -11.68 -1.98 0.98
C ASP A 115 -11.10 -1.73 -0.41
N LEU A 116 -11.92 -1.24 -1.35
CA LEU A 116 -11.48 -0.88 -2.70
C LEU A 116 -10.40 0.22 -2.68
N GLU A 117 -10.55 1.23 -1.83
CA GLU A 117 -9.55 2.29 -1.65
C GLU A 117 -8.23 1.74 -1.09
N LYS A 118 -8.28 0.84 -0.10
CA LYS A 118 -7.10 0.17 0.43
C LYS A 118 -6.37 -0.68 -0.62
N GLN A 119 -7.13 -1.43 -1.42
CA GLN A 119 -6.55 -2.22 -2.52
C GLN A 119 -5.88 -1.31 -3.56
N THR A 120 -6.53 -0.19 -3.90
CA THR A 120 -5.99 0.82 -4.82
C THR A 120 -4.68 1.43 -4.29
N GLN A 121 -4.63 1.78 -2.99
CA GLN A 121 -3.42 2.28 -2.35
C GLN A 121 -2.30 1.24 -2.36
N ALA A 122 -2.60 -0.02 -2.01
CA ALA A 122 -1.61 -1.09 -2.01
C ALA A 122 -0.98 -1.32 -3.39
N VAL A 123 -1.79 -1.31 -4.46
CA VAL A 123 -1.30 -1.43 -5.85
C VAL A 123 -0.45 -0.22 -6.23
N THR A 124 -0.86 0.99 -5.84
CA THR A 124 -0.11 2.23 -6.12
C THR A 124 1.25 2.24 -5.41
N GLU A 125 1.31 1.82 -4.15
CA GLU A 125 2.56 1.70 -3.39
C GLU A 125 3.50 0.65 -3.97
N ALA A 126 2.98 -0.51 -4.37
CA ALA A 126 3.76 -1.55 -5.03
C ALA A 126 4.37 -1.06 -6.35
N THR A 127 3.58 -0.33 -7.13
CA THR A 127 4.01 0.31 -8.38
C THR A 127 5.12 1.33 -8.14
N THR A 128 4.95 2.21 -7.14
CA THR A 128 5.95 3.21 -6.78
C THR A 128 7.27 2.56 -6.36
N LYS A 129 7.22 1.50 -5.56
CA LYS A 129 8.41 0.73 -5.16
C LYS A 129 9.08 0.06 -6.35
N GLN A 130 8.31 -0.50 -7.28
CA GLN A 130 8.83 -1.14 -8.49
C GLN A 130 9.60 -0.14 -9.36
N GLU A 131 9.05 1.04 -9.60
CA GLU A 131 9.71 2.10 -10.37
C GLU A 131 10.98 2.61 -9.67
N ALA A 132 10.93 2.83 -8.35
CA ALA A 132 12.11 3.20 -7.59
C ALA A 132 13.22 2.13 -7.65
N ASN A 133 12.86 0.86 -7.55
CA ASN A 133 13.81 -0.25 -7.69
C ASN A 133 14.44 -0.30 -9.08
N LYS A 134 13.63 -0.10 -10.14
CA LYS A 134 14.11 -0.06 -11.53
C LYS A 134 15.09 1.09 -11.73
N ALA A 135 14.79 2.27 -11.20
CA ALA A 135 15.70 3.42 -11.24
C ALA A 135 17.02 3.12 -10.50
N ALA A 136 16.95 2.56 -9.30
CA ALA A 136 18.13 2.22 -8.50
C ALA A 136 19.00 1.15 -9.18
N ILE A 137 18.41 0.12 -9.79
CA ILE A 137 19.12 -0.91 -10.56
C ILE A 137 19.84 -0.28 -11.75
N ASN A 138 19.14 0.56 -12.52
CA ASN A 138 19.74 1.23 -13.68
C ASN A 138 20.91 2.13 -13.27
N GLN A 139 20.78 2.86 -12.17
CA GLN A 139 21.87 3.66 -11.62
C GLN A 139 23.06 2.79 -11.20
N ALA A 140 22.83 1.71 -10.44
CA ALA A 140 23.89 0.79 -10.02
C ALA A 140 24.60 0.13 -11.22
N MET A 141 23.87 -0.20 -12.29
CA MET A 141 24.46 -0.72 -13.53
C MET A 141 25.35 0.33 -14.21
N ALA A 142 24.92 1.59 -14.26
CA ALA A 142 25.71 2.68 -14.82
C ALA A 142 26.99 2.94 -14.01
N GLU A 143 26.88 2.97 -12.67
CA GLU A 143 28.02 3.12 -11.76
C GLU A 143 29.02 1.97 -11.89
N ASN A 144 28.54 0.72 -11.92
CA ASN A 144 29.40 -0.45 -12.13
C ASN A 144 30.14 -0.39 -13.47
N LYS A 145 29.47 0.06 -14.55
CA LYS A 145 30.11 0.25 -15.85
C LYS A 145 31.20 1.33 -15.79
N ALA A 146 30.96 2.43 -15.08
CA ALA A 146 31.94 3.50 -14.90
C ALA A 146 33.15 3.02 -14.09
N ILE A 147 32.94 2.27 -13.00
CA ILE A 147 34.02 1.69 -12.18
C ILE A 147 34.85 0.70 -13.01
N ALA A 148 34.20 -0.15 -13.80
CA ALA A 148 34.90 -1.09 -14.67
C ALA A 148 35.79 -0.37 -15.69
N GLN A 149 35.33 0.77 -16.24
CA GLN A 149 36.15 1.60 -17.12
C GLN A 149 37.34 2.22 -16.37
N ALA A 150 37.08 2.87 -15.23
CA ALA A 150 38.12 3.51 -14.42
C ALA A 150 39.21 2.51 -13.98
N ASN A 151 38.83 1.28 -13.64
CA ASN A 151 39.78 0.22 -13.29
C ASN A 151 40.66 -0.20 -14.48
N ARG A 152 40.11 -0.22 -15.71
CA ARG A 152 40.90 -0.49 -16.92
C ARG A 152 41.88 0.64 -17.18
N ASP A 153 41.41 1.88 -17.13
CA ASP A 153 42.24 3.07 -17.37
C ASP A 153 43.37 3.17 -16.34
N GLU A 154 43.07 2.90 -15.06
CA GLU A 154 44.08 2.90 -14.00
C GLU A 154 45.09 1.76 -14.16
N LYS A 155 44.64 0.58 -14.57
CA LYS A 155 45.55 -0.52 -14.90
C LYS A 155 46.50 -0.14 -16.03
N GLU A 156 45.99 0.45 -17.11
CA GLU A 156 46.82 0.91 -18.24
C GLU A 156 47.82 1.99 -17.80
N ARG A 157 47.40 2.93 -16.94
CA ARG A 157 48.26 3.96 -16.37
C ARG A 157 49.39 3.36 -15.53
N VAL A 158 49.07 2.40 -14.66
CA VAL A 158 50.05 1.71 -13.80
C VAL A 158 51.02 0.88 -14.63
N ASP A 159 50.53 0.12 -15.61
CA ASP A 159 51.36 -0.68 -16.50
C ASP A 159 52.35 0.22 -17.29
N ALA A 160 51.89 1.38 -17.78
CA ALA A 160 52.74 2.36 -18.46
C ALA A 160 53.80 2.98 -17.54
N LEU A 161 53.45 3.30 -16.29
CA LEU A 161 54.41 3.81 -15.31
C LEU A 161 55.46 2.77 -14.94
N ASN A 162 55.07 1.51 -14.76
CA ASN A 162 55.98 0.42 -14.47
C ASN A 162 56.96 0.20 -15.63
N ALA A 163 56.47 0.13 -16.87
CA ALA A 163 57.31 0.00 -18.05
C ALA A 163 58.31 1.16 -18.18
N LYS A 164 57.87 2.40 -17.91
CA LYS A 164 58.76 3.57 -17.89
C LYS A 164 59.82 3.46 -16.79
N GLY A 165 59.43 3.08 -15.57
CA GLY A 165 60.34 2.92 -14.44
C GLY A 165 61.39 1.82 -14.65
N GLU A 166 60.99 0.70 -15.28
CA GLU A 166 61.90 -0.38 -15.68
C GLU A 166 62.91 0.11 -16.72
N ALA A 167 62.46 0.84 -17.75
CA ALA A 167 63.35 1.39 -18.78
C ALA A 167 64.34 2.41 -18.21
N GLU A 168 63.89 3.31 -17.33
CA GLU A 168 64.76 4.28 -16.67
C GLU A 168 65.78 3.60 -15.75
N THR A 169 65.36 2.60 -14.98
CA THR A 169 66.25 1.82 -14.11
C THR A 169 67.31 1.08 -14.93
N LYS A 170 66.89 0.41 -16.01
CA LYS A 170 67.81 -0.28 -16.93
C LYS A 170 68.85 0.68 -17.50
N THR A 171 68.40 1.84 -18.00
CA THR A 171 69.28 2.87 -18.55
C THR A 171 70.29 3.37 -17.52
N LYS A 172 69.85 3.64 -16.29
CA LYS A 172 70.75 4.07 -15.19
C LYS A 172 71.77 2.99 -14.83
N ASN A 173 71.35 1.73 -14.77
CA ASN A 173 72.23 0.61 -14.46
C ASN A 173 73.27 0.40 -15.56
N GLU A 174 72.88 0.46 -16.83
CA GLU A 174 73.80 0.38 -17.97
C GLU A 174 74.82 1.53 -17.97
N ALA A 175 74.36 2.76 -17.70
CA ALA A 175 75.25 3.92 -17.58
C ALA A 175 76.23 3.81 -16.40
N ALA A 176 75.75 3.34 -15.24
CA ALA A 176 76.58 3.13 -14.06
C ALA A 176 77.64 2.04 -14.31
N GLN A 177 77.26 0.92 -14.93
CA GLN A 177 78.19 -0.14 -15.29
C GLN A 177 79.27 0.36 -16.25
N ALA A 178 78.88 1.08 -17.32
CA ALA A 178 79.84 1.66 -18.26
C ALA A 178 80.82 2.63 -17.59
N GLN A 179 80.36 3.42 -16.61
CA GLN A 179 81.22 4.31 -15.84
C GLN A 179 82.23 3.55 -14.97
N VAL A 180 81.77 2.50 -14.27
CA VAL A 180 82.64 1.64 -13.46
C VAL A 180 83.68 0.94 -14.34
N ASP A 181 83.29 0.41 -15.49
CA ASP A 181 84.19 -0.25 -16.43
C ASP A 181 85.26 0.72 -16.95
N ALA A 182 84.87 1.96 -17.28
CA ALA A 182 85.81 3.00 -17.69
C ALA A 182 86.80 3.37 -16.58
N GLN A 183 86.33 3.52 -15.34
CA GLN A 183 87.18 3.80 -14.18
C GLN A 183 88.15 2.65 -13.90
N ASN A 184 87.69 1.41 -13.97
CA ASN A 184 88.53 0.22 -13.78
C ASN A 184 89.63 0.14 -14.86
N LYS A 185 89.29 0.44 -16.12
CA LYS A 185 90.27 0.47 -17.20
C LYS A 185 91.34 1.55 -16.97
N GLN A 186 90.94 2.75 -16.58
CA GLN A 186 91.88 3.84 -16.26
C GLN A 186 92.79 3.48 -15.07
N ALA A 187 92.23 2.86 -14.02
CA ALA A 187 93.00 2.42 -12.87
C ALA A 187 94.04 1.35 -13.24
N GLN A 188 93.67 0.41 -14.12
CA GLN A 188 94.59 -0.61 -14.64
C GLN A 188 95.73 0.02 -15.45
N GLU A 189 95.42 0.91 -16.38
CA GLU A 189 96.43 1.62 -17.19
C GLU A 189 97.40 2.44 -16.32
N ALA A 190 96.89 3.09 -15.26
CA ALA A 190 97.71 3.83 -14.31
C ALA A 190 98.63 2.90 -13.50
N ALA A 191 98.12 1.75 -13.04
CA ALA A 191 98.90 0.75 -12.31
C ALA A 191 100.00 0.14 -13.17
N ASP A 192 99.70 -0.20 -14.43
CA ASP A 192 100.66 -0.75 -15.38
C ASP A 192 101.79 0.25 -15.68
N THR A 193 101.45 1.54 -15.80
CA THR A 193 102.43 2.62 -15.99
C THR A 193 103.35 2.78 -14.78
N MET A 194 102.84 2.63 -13.56
CA MET A 194 103.65 2.69 -12.33
C MET A 194 104.61 1.51 -12.21
N ASN A 195 104.18 0.30 -12.60
CA ASN A 195 105.00 -0.91 -12.50
C ASN A 195 106.10 -1.00 -13.57
N ALA A 196 106.05 -0.18 -14.61
CA ALA A 196 107.03 -0.16 -15.71
C ALA A 196 108.23 0.79 -15.48
N ASN A 197 108.22 1.57 -14.39
CA ASN A 197 109.32 2.47 -13.97
C ASN A 197 110.10 1.88 -12.78
#